data_AF-A0A916RPC0-F1
#
_entry.id   AF-A0A916RPC0-F1
#
_cell.length_a   1.000
_cell.length_b   1.000
_cell.length_c   1.000
_cell.angle_alpha   90.00
_cell.angle_beta   90.00
_cell.angle_gamma   90.00
#
_symmetry.space_group_name_H-M   'P 1'
#
loop_
_entity.id
_entity.type
_entity.pdbx_description
1 polymer ?
#
loop_
_entity_poly.entity_id
_entity_poly.type
_entity_poly.pdbx_seq_one_letter_code
_entity_poly.pdbx_strand_id
1 'polypeptide(L)'
;MSFTLPDGLTLKNKLGATNHDQLEQREHPKLAQRLIELYEGHGPEPTFDTAHLQALHKHLFQDVYEWAGRFRHESFIFADGTRASMPAMHKIGGKDFAIGNEIDRGMKSLMSGLESRNYLRGLDRETFAREAAAAFARLNAIHPFREGNGRVQREFFSALAERAGHSLEFGVISAERMVQASIAAHERGDLGPLRRMFIEIADPERVRALETAQDAIERFRPVQAPHVTAWDGIYMATTEPHQEYEGRFAGAAGQHFMVQPDDGSIIIGRIVDLPDPPPNSGARIRFTARSELGRGHFARTSRSRPRCRTRNRPVRNQNPDGCRAPYR
;
A
#
# COMPACT_ATOMS: atom_id res chain seq x y z
N MET A 1 24.38 -8.99 18.25
CA MET A 1 24.87 -7.95 17.32
C MET A 1 23.74 -7.63 16.37
N SER A 2 23.42 -6.35 16.22
CA SER A 2 22.10 -5.87 15.80
C SER A 2 22.18 -4.98 14.56
N PHE A 3 21.07 -4.90 13.83
CA PHE A 3 20.84 -3.87 12.82
C PHE A 3 20.67 -2.46 13.43
N THR A 4 20.61 -2.36 14.75
CA THR A 4 20.37 -1.11 15.48
C THR A 4 21.65 -0.50 16.04
N LEU A 5 21.59 0.79 16.34
CA LEU A 5 22.51 1.52 17.19
C LEU A 5 22.44 0.96 18.65
N PRO A 6 23.34 1.42 19.54
CA PRO A 6 23.36 0.97 20.94
C PRO A 6 22.05 1.20 21.71
N ASP A 7 21.19 2.10 21.24
CA ASP A 7 19.86 2.36 21.81
C ASP A 7 18.86 1.20 21.62
N GLY A 8 19.19 0.23 20.76
CA GLY A 8 18.34 -0.92 20.46
C GLY A 8 17.11 -0.60 19.58
N LEU A 9 16.94 0.66 19.16
CA LEU A 9 15.73 1.13 18.47
C LEU A 9 16.05 1.71 17.09
N THR A 10 17.07 2.56 17.02
CA THR A 10 17.40 3.27 15.78
C THR A 10 18.24 2.38 14.88
N LEU A 11 17.85 2.22 13.63
CA LEU A 11 18.62 1.41 12.67
C LEU A 11 19.96 2.08 12.34
N LYS A 12 21.03 1.28 12.22
CA LYS A 12 22.30 1.73 11.66
C LYS A 12 22.07 2.27 10.26
N ASN A 13 22.50 3.50 10.03
CA ASN A 13 22.17 4.26 8.83
C ASN A 13 23.37 5.10 8.36
N LYS A 14 23.42 5.37 7.05
CA LYS A 14 24.43 6.20 6.39
C LYS A 14 24.21 7.71 6.58
N LEU A 15 23.08 8.08 7.18
CA LEU A 15 22.62 9.46 7.30
C LEU A 15 23.12 10.13 8.59
N GLY A 16 23.85 9.40 9.44
CA GLY A 16 24.32 9.89 10.74
C GLY A 16 23.18 10.26 11.70
N ALA A 17 22.00 9.66 11.55
CA ALA A 17 20.89 9.84 12.47
C ALA A 17 21.12 8.99 13.72
N THR A 18 20.92 9.59 14.91
CA THR A 18 21.19 8.95 16.21
C THR A 18 19.93 8.56 16.98
N ASN A 19 18.75 8.95 16.48
CA ASN A 19 17.44 8.54 17.01
C ASN A 19 16.44 8.32 15.86
N HIS A 20 15.27 7.77 16.21
CA HIS A 20 14.22 7.42 15.27
C HIS A 20 13.72 8.61 14.44
N ASP A 21 13.34 9.70 15.10
CA ASP A 21 12.76 10.88 14.44
C ASP A 21 13.73 11.51 13.44
N GLN A 22 15.02 11.57 13.79
CA GLN A 22 16.07 12.03 12.89
C GLN A 22 16.24 11.10 11.68
N LEU A 23 16.18 9.78 11.90
CA LEU A 23 16.32 8.81 10.83
C LEU A 23 15.16 8.94 9.84
N GLU A 24 13.94 9.02 10.35
CA GLU A 24 12.73 9.21 9.55
C GLU A 24 12.82 10.49 8.71
N GLN A 25 13.06 11.64 9.35
CA GLN A 25 13.16 12.94 8.65
C GLN A 25 14.23 12.96 7.56
N ARG A 26 15.38 12.29 7.77
CA ARG A 26 16.48 12.25 6.79
C ARG A 26 16.27 11.17 5.72
N GLU A 27 15.53 10.10 6.01
CA GLU A 27 15.22 9.01 5.09
C GLU A 27 14.26 9.48 3.99
N HIS A 28 13.21 10.23 4.34
CA HIS A 28 12.17 10.68 3.38
C HIS A 28 12.72 11.33 2.09
N PRO A 29 13.57 12.37 2.14
CA PRO A 29 14.05 13.02 0.91
C PRO A 29 14.91 12.09 0.04
N LYS A 30 15.64 11.15 0.65
CA LYS A 30 16.43 10.16 -0.10
C LYS A 30 15.53 9.17 -0.84
N LEU A 31 14.50 8.67 -0.17
CA LEU A 31 13.52 7.79 -0.80
C LEU A 31 12.73 8.50 -1.90
N ALA A 32 12.32 9.75 -1.68
CA ALA A 32 11.61 10.53 -2.67
C ALA A 32 12.42 10.68 -3.96
N GLN A 33 13.72 10.97 -3.85
CA GLN A 33 14.63 11.02 -5.01
C GLN A 33 14.67 9.67 -5.74
N ARG A 34 14.85 8.55 -5.02
CA ARG A 34 14.93 7.22 -5.64
C ARG A 34 13.62 6.76 -6.29
N LEU A 35 12.48 7.17 -5.74
CA LEU A 35 11.17 6.93 -6.37
C LEU A 35 11.00 7.72 -7.66
N ILE A 36 11.45 8.98 -7.70
CA ILE A 36 11.45 9.77 -8.94
C ILE A 36 12.31 9.07 -10.01
N GLU A 37 13.54 8.69 -9.67
CA GLU A 37 14.44 7.96 -10.58
C GLU A 37 13.81 6.63 -11.06
N LEU A 38 13.12 5.90 -10.17
CA LEU A 38 12.42 4.67 -10.52
C LEU A 38 11.32 4.93 -11.56
N TYR A 39 10.49 5.96 -11.36
CA TYR A 39 9.40 6.32 -12.28
C TYR A 39 9.87 6.95 -13.59
N GLU A 40 11.08 7.50 -13.61
CA GLU A 40 11.77 7.95 -14.83
C GLU A 40 12.39 6.78 -15.62
N GLY A 41 12.32 5.55 -15.10
CA GLY A 41 12.87 4.36 -15.75
C GLY A 41 14.36 4.13 -15.49
N HIS A 42 14.93 4.82 -14.49
CA HIS A 42 16.32 4.64 -14.05
C HIS A 42 16.47 3.59 -12.94
N GLY A 43 15.38 2.91 -12.56
CA GLY A 43 15.40 1.80 -11.61
C GLY A 43 15.77 0.45 -12.24
N PRO A 44 15.79 -0.63 -11.43
CA PRO A 44 16.05 -1.97 -11.92
C PRO A 44 14.95 -2.46 -12.86
N GLU A 45 15.32 -3.32 -13.81
CA GLU A 45 14.35 -3.91 -14.75
C GLU A 45 13.35 -4.82 -13.99
N PRO A 46 12.04 -4.72 -14.28
CA PRO A 46 11.03 -5.49 -13.58
C PRO A 46 10.93 -6.93 -14.11
N THR A 47 11.90 -7.78 -13.74
CA THR A 47 11.90 -9.21 -14.10
C THR A 47 10.94 -10.04 -13.24
N PHE A 48 10.50 -9.49 -12.10
CA PHE A 48 9.63 -10.14 -11.11
C PHE A 48 10.19 -11.46 -10.56
N ASP A 49 11.51 -11.53 -10.40
CA ASP A 49 12.19 -12.56 -9.64
C ASP A 49 12.72 -12.02 -8.29
N THR A 50 13.38 -12.89 -7.54
CA THR A 50 14.00 -12.53 -6.24
C THR A 50 15.07 -11.46 -6.40
N ALA A 51 15.86 -11.50 -7.47
CA ALA A 51 16.94 -10.56 -7.73
C ALA A 51 16.40 -9.16 -8.04
N HIS A 52 15.30 -9.06 -8.80
CA HIS A 52 14.58 -7.81 -9.01
C HIS A 52 14.08 -7.22 -7.69
N LEU A 53 13.48 -8.02 -6.80
CA LEU A 53 13.02 -7.50 -5.50
C LEU A 53 14.19 -6.97 -4.65
N GLN A 54 15.32 -7.67 -4.62
CA GLN A 54 16.54 -7.22 -3.94
C GLN A 54 17.11 -5.95 -4.58
N ALA A 55 17.15 -5.89 -5.91
CA ALA A 55 17.62 -4.71 -6.65
C ALA A 55 16.71 -3.50 -6.41
N LEU A 56 15.39 -3.71 -6.34
CA LEU A 56 14.41 -2.67 -6.04
C LEU A 56 14.59 -2.13 -4.62
N HIS A 57 14.74 -3.01 -3.63
CA HIS A 57 15.09 -2.58 -2.28
C HIS A 57 16.43 -1.84 -2.23
N LYS A 58 17.45 -2.32 -2.96
CA LYS A 58 18.73 -1.64 -3.03
C LYS A 58 18.57 -0.23 -3.62
N HIS A 59 17.89 -0.11 -4.75
CA HIS A 59 17.64 1.16 -5.43
C HIS A 59 16.99 2.19 -4.49
N LEU A 60 15.95 1.78 -3.77
CA LEU A 60 15.25 2.67 -2.84
C LEU A 60 16.12 3.05 -1.63
N PHE A 61 16.81 2.10 -1.01
CA PHE A 61 17.43 2.31 0.31
C PHE A 61 18.96 2.47 0.29
N GLN A 62 19.62 2.48 -0.87
CA GLN A 62 21.09 2.51 -0.97
C GLN A 62 21.75 3.71 -0.29
N ASP A 63 21.06 4.84 -0.18
CA ASP A 63 21.58 6.05 0.49
C ASP A 63 21.32 6.06 2.00
N VAL A 64 20.53 5.10 2.51
CA VAL A 64 20.07 5.06 3.89
C VAL A 64 20.72 3.91 4.65
N TYR A 65 20.72 2.71 4.07
CA TYR A 65 21.18 1.49 4.73
C TYR A 65 22.34 0.83 3.99
N GLU A 66 23.34 0.36 4.72
CA GLU A 66 24.46 -0.42 4.15
C GLU A 66 24.00 -1.78 3.60
N TRP A 67 23.00 -2.37 4.25
CA TRP A 67 22.42 -3.67 3.91
C TRP A 67 21.31 -3.58 2.85
N ALA A 68 21.15 -2.45 2.17
CA ALA A 68 20.12 -2.27 1.15
C ALA A 68 20.21 -3.37 0.07
N GLY A 69 19.10 -4.10 -0.13
CA GLY A 69 19.00 -5.23 -1.06
C GLY A 69 19.37 -6.59 -0.45
N ARG A 70 19.71 -6.66 0.84
CA ARG A 70 20.02 -7.92 1.53
C ARG A 70 18.81 -8.41 2.31
N PHE A 71 18.53 -9.71 2.23
CA PHE A 71 17.48 -10.32 3.05
C PHE A 71 17.90 -10.39 4.51
N ARG A 72 16.93 -10.30 5.40
CA ARG A 72 17.18 -10.17 6.84
C ARG A 72 17.77 -11.42 7.46
N HIS A 73 17.56 -12.63 6.92
CA HIS A 73 18.17 -13.84 7.46
C HIS A 73 19.65 -13.98 7.07
N GLU A 74 20.09 -13.32 6.02
CA GLU A 74 21.48 -13.37 5.58
C GLU A 74 22.39 -12.64 6.58
N SER A 75 23.61 -13.16 6.76
CA SER A 75 24.63 -12.49 7.55
C SER A 75 25.19 -11.29 6.79
N PHE A 76 25.08 -10.09 7.36
CA PHE A 76 25.67 -8.87 6.84
C PHE A 76 26.77 -8.35 7.78
N ILE A 77 27.88 -7.85 7.22
CA ILE A 77 28.96 -7.21 7.98
C ILE A 77 28.95 -5.73 7.60
N PHE A 78 28.78 -4.86 8.60
CA PHE A 78 28.82 -3.41 8.45
C PHE A 78 30.24 -2.90 8.29
N ALA A 79 30.39 -1.69 7.77
CA ALA A 79 31.69 -1.01 7.67
C ALA A 79 32.38 -0.83 9.04
N ASP A 80 31.63 -0.78 10.14
CA ASP A 80 32.15 -0.73 11.51
C ASP A 80 32.66 -2.09 12.04
N GLY A 81 32.63 -3.14 11.22
CA GLY A 81 33.09 -4.49 11.55
C GLY A 81 32.06 -5.35 12.29
N THR A 82 30.92 -4.78 12.69
CA THR A 82 29.87 -5.56 13.36
C THR A 82 29.07 -6.41 12.37
N ARG A 83 28.52 -7.53 12.85
CA ARG A 83 27.72 -8.46 12.05
C ARG A 83 26.26 -8.42 12.46
N ALA A 84 25.32 -8.47 11.52
CA ALA A 84 23.90 -8.60 11.82
C ALA A 84 23.21 -9.64 10.93
N SER A 85 22.19 -10.26 11.50
CA SER A 85 21.21 -11.12 10.85
C SER A 85 19.98 -11.17 11.77
N MET A 86 18.79 -11.26 11.17
CA MET A 86 17.49 -11.33 11.83
C MET A 86 16.65 -12.42 11.14
N PRO A 87 16.98 -13.70 11.35
CA PRO A 87 16.30 -14.82 10.70
C PRO A 87 14.86 -14.99 11.18
N ALA A 88 14.56 -14.61 12.43
CA ALA A 88 13.21 -14.52 12.97
C ALA A 88 12.86 -13.06 13.26
N MET A 89 11.62 -12.66 12.97
CA MET A 89 11.07 -11.36 13.31
C MET A 89 9.67 -11.61 13.85
N HIS A 90 9.45 -11.28 15.12
CA HIS A 90 8.22 -11.60 15.82
C HIS A 90 7.32 -10.37 15.86
N LYS A 91 6.06 -10.55 15.46
CA LYS A 91 5.02 -9.55 15.75
C LYS A 91 4.64 -9.65 17.21
N ILE A 92 4.45 -8.50 17.85
CA ILE A 92 3.87 -8.47 19.20
C ILE A 92 2.42 -8.97 19.09
N GLY A 93 2.15 -10.17 19.63
CA GLY A 93 0.79 -10.73 19.73
C GLY A 93 0.19 -11.28 18.43
N GLY A 94 1.02 -11.63 17.43
CA GLY A 94 0.57 -12.18 16.15
C GLY A 94 1.41 -13.35 15.65
N LYS A 95 1.03 -13.92 14.51
CA LYS A 95 1.78 -14.97 13.82
C LYS A 95 3.11 -14.44 13.32
N ASP A 96 4.13 -15.29 13.43
CA ASP A 96 5.46 -14.99 12.93
C ASP A 96 5.49 -14.80 11.41
N PHE A 97 6.45 -14.02 10.95
CA PHE A 97 6.86 -14.03 9.55
C PHE A 97 7.72 -15.25 9.24
N ALA A 98 8.02 -15.49 7.96
CA ALA A 98 8.89 -16.58 7.54
C ALA A 98 10.24 -16.59 8.31
N ILE A 99 10.69 -17.75 8.79
CA ILE A 99 11.91 -17.87 9.60
C ILE A 99 13.08 -18.45 8.78
N GLY A 100 14.20 -17.73 8.75
CA GLY A 100 15.44 -18.18 8.12
C GLY A 100 15.24 -18.58 6.65
N ASN A 101 15.54 -19.84 6.33
CA ASN A 101 15.43 -20.37 4.96
C ASN A 101 13.98 -20.48 4.43
N GLU A 102 12.97 -20.26 5.27
CA GLU A 102 11.59 -20.06 4.79
C GLU A 102 11.46 -18.81 3.92
N ILE A 103 12.31 -17.80 4.12
CA ILE A 103 12.35 -16.62 3.27
C ILE A 103 12.71 -17.02 1.84
N ASP A 104 13.81 -17.75 1.65
CA ASP A 104 14.26 -18.17 0.32
C ASP A 104 13.25 -19.11 -0.36
N ARG A 105 12.70 -20.08 0.39
CA ARG A 105 11.68 -21.00 -0.12
C ARG A 105 10.39 -20.27 -0.51
N GLY A 106 9.94 -19.34 0.34
CA GLY A 106 8.75 -18.52 0.11
C GLY A 106 8.92 -17.62 -1.11
N MET A 107 10.07 -16.95 -1.23
CA MET A 107 10.42 -16.11 -2.37
C MET A 107 10.43 -16.92 -3.67
N LYS A 108 11.16 -18.05 -3.71
CA LYS A 108 11.19 -18.93 -4.88
C LYS A 108 9.79 -19.38 -5.28
N SER A 109 8.99 -19.86 -4.32
CA SER A 109 7.62 -20.30 -4.56
C SER A 109 6.70 -19.19 -5.06
N LEU A 110 6.85 -17.96 -4.54
CA LEU A 110 6.07 -16.81 -4.98
C LEU A 110 6.42 -16.45 -6.44
N MET A 111 7.70 -16.30 -6.75
CA MET A 111 8.16 -15.86 -8.06
C MET A 111 7.82 -16.89 -9.15
N SER A 112 8.09 -18.17 -8.93
CA SER A 112 7.68 -19.24 -9.86
C SER A 112 6.15 -19.32 -10.02
N GLY A 113 5.40 -18.99 -8.96
CA GLY A 113 3.94 -18.90 -9.02
C GLY A 113 3.41 -17.71 -9.83
N LEU A 114 4.15 -16.61 -9.90
CA LEU A 114 3.82 -15.49 -10.79
C LEU A 114 4.17 -15.83 -12.24
N GLU A 115 5.37 -16.37 -12.47
CA GLU A 115 5.86 -16.76 -13.80
C GLU A 115 4.95 -17.80 -14.47
N SER A 116 4.61 -18.89 -13.76
CA SER A 116 3.71 -19.95 -14.26
C SER A 116 2.31 -19.46 -14.61
N ARG A 117 1.88 -18.35 -14.00
CA ARG A 117 0.60 -17.68 -14.28
C ARG A 117 0.78 -16.49 -15.22
N ASN A 118 1.84 -16.51 -16.02
CA ASN A 118 2.13 -15.50 -17.03
C ASN A 118 2.20 -14.08 -16.46
N TYR A 119 2.66 -13.92 -15.22
CA TYR A 119 2.69 -12.67 -14.46
C TYR A 119 1.31 -12.00 -14.37
N LEU A 120 0.25 -12.81 -14.24
CA LEU A 120 -1.15 -12.39 -14.14
C LEU A 120 -1.66 -11.63 -15.39
N ARG A 121 -0.98 -11.76 -16.53
CA ARG A 121 -1.42 -11.19 -17.82
C ARG A 121 -2.65 -11.91 -18.35
N GLY A 122 -3.53 -11.15 -19.01
CA GLY A 122 -4.72 -11.68 -19.69
C GLY A 122 -5.94 -11.90 -18.80
N LEU A 123 -5.87 -11.47 -17.54
CA LEU A 123 -6.99 -11.48 -16.62
C LEU A 123 -7.82 -10.20 -16.79
N ASP A 124 -9.11 -10.24 -16.45
CA ASP A 124 -9.87 -9.01 -16.26
C ASP A 124 -9.40 -8.29 -14.98
N ARG A 125 -9.77 -7.01 -14.85
CA ARG A 125 -9.32 -6.13 -13.75
C ARG A 125 -9.61 -6.72 -12.37
N GLU A 126 -10.78 -7.28 -12.16
CA GLU A 126 -11.19 -7.78 -10.84
C GLU A 126 -10.46 -9.09 -10.51
N THR A 127 -10.38 -10.00 -11.47
CA THR A 127 -9.61 -11.24 -11.31
C THR A 127 -8.13 -10.95 -11.08
N PHE A 128 -7.53 -10.02 -11.83
CA PHE A 128 -6.16 -9.55 -11.59
C PHE A 128 -6.00 -9.02 -10.16
N ALA A 129 -6.87 -8.11 -9.72
CA ALA A 129 -6.79 -7.51 -8.40
C ALA A 129 -6.87 -8.55 -7.27
N ARG A 130 -7.76 -9.54 -7.40
CA ARG A 130 -7.90 -10.64 -6.43
C ARG A 130 -6.65 -11.52 -6.35
N GLU A 131 -6.03 -11.83 -7.49
CA GLU A 131 -4.81 -12.65 -7.56
C GLU A 131 -3.56 -11.87 -7.11
N ALA A 132 -3.49 -10.60 -7.45
CA ALA A 132 -2.44 -9.69 -6.99
C ALA A 132 -2.50 -9.52 -5.46
N ALA A 133 -3.69 -9.37 -4.87
CA ALA A 133 -3.87 -9.32 -3.42
C ALA A 133 -3.35 -10.60 -2.73
N ALA A 134 -3.65 -11.77 -3.29
CA ALA A 134 -3.17 -13.04 -2.74
C ALA A 134 -1.63 -13.15 -2.81
N ALA A 135 -1.03 -12.74 -3.92
CA ALA A 135 0.43 -12.67 -4.05
C ALA A 135 1.05 -11.63 -3.08
N PHE A 136 0.39 -10.48 -2.90
CA PHE A 136 0.82 -9.45 -1.95
C PHE A 136 0.80 -9.97 -0.51
N ALA A 137 -0.28 -10.65 -0.10
CA ALA A 137 -0.38 -11.29 1.22
C ALA A 137 0.77 -12.28 1.47
N ARG A 138 1.13 -13.09 0.44
CA ARG A 138 2.26 -14.01 0.53
C ARG A 138 3.58 -13.28 0.72
N LEU A 139 3.85 -12.23 -0.06
CA LEU A 139 5.07 -11.44 0.10
C LEU A 139 5.13 -10.73 1.47
N ASN A 140 3.97 -10.29 1.96
CA ASN A 140 3.85 -9.67 3.28
C ASN A 140 4.16 -10.65 4.42
N ALA A 141 3.71 -11.91 4.31
CA ALA A 141 4.02 -12.97 5.26
C ALA A 141 5.49 -13.41 5.22
N ILE A 142 6.14 -13.35 4.05
CA ILE A 142 7.58 -13.62 3.91
C ILE A 142 8.40 -12.56 4.64
N HIS A 143 8.04 -11.27 4.47
CA HIS A 143 8.71 -10.12 5.09
C HIS A 143 10.24 -10.17 4.97
N PRO A 144 10.78 -10.17 3.74
CA PRO A 144 12.15 -10.61 3.47
C PRO A 144 13.25 -9.63 3.92
N PHE A 145 12.95 -8.35 4.11
CA PHE A 145 13.95 -7.32 4.47
C PHE A 145 13.83 -6.91 5.94
N ARG A 146 14.87 -6.28 6.49
CA ARG A 146 14.85 -5.77 7.87
C ARG A 146 13.91 -4.57 8.03
N GLU A 147 13.85 -3.69 7.05
CA GLU A 147 12.98 -2.51 6.98
C GLU A 147 12.71 -2.23 5.50
N GLY A 148 11.64 -1.51 5.16
CA GLY A 148 11.33 -1.11 3.79
C GLY A 148 10.39 -2.06 3.02
N ASN A 149 9.95 -3.17 3.64
CA ASN A 149 9.13 -4.19 3.00
C ASN A 149 7.89 -3.61 2.31
N GLY A 150 7.07 -2.83 3.01
CA GLY A 150 5.84 -2.27 2.44
C GLY A 150 6.09 -1.30 1.29
N ARG A 151 7.23 -0.59 1.26
CA ARG A 151 7.59 0.33 0.17
C ARG A 151 8.02 -0.44 -1.08
N VAL A 152 8.88 -1.44 -0.91
CA VAL A 152 9.31 -2.33 -2.00
C VAL A 152 8.14 -3.13 -2.56
N GLN A 153 7.24 -3.63 -1.71
CA GLN A 153 6.05 -4.37 -2.12
C GLN A 153 5.12 -3.52 -3.00
N ARG A 154 4.83 -2.28 -2.59
CA ARG A 154 3.99 -1.36 -3.36
C ARG A 154 4.54 -1.16 -4.77
N GLU A 155 5.83 -0.80 -4.89
CA GLU A 155 6.46 -0.61 -6.20
C GLU A 155 6.52 -1.90 -7.04
N PHE A 156 6.81 -3.05 -6.42
CA PHE A 156 6.81 -4.34 -7.10
C PHE A 156 5.43 -4.67 -7.70
N PHE A 157 4.35 -4.46 -6.93
CA PHE A 157 2.99 -4.76 -7.38
C PHE A 157 2.43 -3.72 -8.35
N SER A 158 2.83 -2.45 -8.24
CA SER A 158 2.56 -1.43 -9.26
C SER A 158 3.15 -1.82 -10.61
N ALA A 159 4.44 -2.18 -10.65
CA ALA A 159 5.09 -2.64 -11.88
C ALA A 159 4.45 -3.92 -12.43
N LEU A 160 4.05 -4.85 -11.55
CA LEU A 160 3.36 -6.09 -11.96
C LEU A 160 2.01 -5.77 -12.62
N ALA A 161 1.25 -4.84 -12.05
CA ALA A 161 0.00 -4.38 -12.62
C ALA A 161 0.20 -3.76 -14.00
N GLU A 162 1.19 -2.88 -14.14
CA GLU A 162 1.51 -2.26 -15.44
C GLU A 162 1.86 -3.32 -16.50
N ARG A 163 2.70 -4.31 -16.16
CA ARG A 163 3.02 -5.43 -17.06
C ARG A 163 1.79 -6.28 -17.40
N ALA A 164 0.85 -6.39 -16.48
CA ALA A 164 -0.41 -7.10 -16.67
C ALA A 164 -1.46 -6.31 -17.49
N GLY A 165 -1.24 -5.01 -17.74
CA GLY A 165 -2.19 -4.13 -18.42
C GLY A 165 -3.22 -3.49 -17.50
N HIS A 166 -2.93 -3.44 -16.19
CA HIS A 166 -3.76 -2.84 -15.14
C HIS A 166 -2.99 -1.73 -14.41
N SER A 167 -3.65 -1.10 -13.44
CA SER A 167 -3.04 -0.12 -12.52
C SER A 167 -3.37 -0.52 -11.08
N LEU A 168 -2.50 -0.17 -10.13
CA LEU A 168 -2.76 -0.26 -8.70
C LEU A 168 -2.35 1.07 -8.05
N GLU A 169 -3.32 1.86 -7.64
CA GLU A 169 -3.07 3.20 -7.09
C GLU A 169 -2.98 3.13 -5.55
N PHE A 170 -1.83 2.71 -5.02
CA PHE A 170 -1.66 2.56 -3.57
C PHE A 170 -1.81 3.86 -2.76
N GLY A 171 -1.65 5.03 -3.40
CA GLY A 171 -1.79 6.34 -2.76
C GLY A 171 -3.19 6.63 -2.21
N VAL A 172 -4.21 5.86 -2.60
CA VAL A 172 -5.57 5.99 -2.05
C VAL A 172 -5.86 5.07 -0.85
N ILE A 173 -4.88 4.31 -0.38
CA ILE A 173 -5.01 3.43 0.80
C ILE A 173 -4.46 4.14 2.02
N SER A 174 -5.27 4.22 3.08
CA SER A 174 -4.83 4.70 4.37
C SER A 174 -3.97 3.66 5.11
N ALA A 175 -3.01 4.13 5.90
CA ALA A 175 -2.21 3.31 6.80
C ALA A 175 -3.09 2.39 7.65
N GLU A 176 -4.15 2.93 8.26
CA GLU A 176 -5.08 2.16 9.08
C GLU A 176 -5.69 0.99 8.29
N ARG A 177 -6.15 1.25 7.07
CA ARG A 177 -6.75 0.21 6.21
C ARG A 177 -5.73 -0.84 5.79
N MET A 178 -4.51 -0.43 5.44
CA MET A 178 -3.43 -1.35 5.08
C MET A 178 -3.09 -2.29 6.24
N VAL A 179 -2.98 -1.76 7.46
CA VAL A 179 -2.72 -2.53 8.68
C VAL A 179 -3.84 -3.52 8.93
N GLN A 180 -5.09 -3.08 8.96
CA GLN A 180 -6.23 -3.97 9.23
C GLN A 180 -6.36 -5.10 8.20
N ALA A 181 -6.24 -4.79 6.91
CA ALA A 181 -6.31 -5.79 5.85
C ALA A 181 -5.15 -6.79 5.91
N SER A 182 -3.95 -6.32 6.25
CA SER A 182 -2.77 -7.16 6.41
C SER A 182 -2.86 -8.09 7.63
N ILE A 183 -3.39 -7.59 8.76
CA ILE A 183 -3.66 -8.39 9.96
C ILE A 183 -4.72 -9.46 9.64
N ALA A 184 -5.80 -9.10 8.94
CA ALA A 184 -6.82 -10.07 8.54
C ALA A 184 -6.22 -11.23 7.73
N ALA A 185 -5.41 -10.90 6.72
CA ALA A 185 -4.76 -11.87 5.86
C ALA A 185 -3.77 -12.76 6.62
N HIS A 186 -2.87 -12.16 7.39
CA HIS A 186 -1.79 -12.90 8.06
C HIS A 186 -2.29 -13.70 9.27
N GLU A 187 -3.05 -13.07 10.16
CA GLU A 187 -3.49 -13.67 11.42
C GLU A 187 -4.64 -14.65 11.21
N ARG A 188 -5.64 -14.27 10.41
CA ARG A 188 -6.88 -15.04 10.27
C ARG A 188 -6.96 -15.86 8.98
N GLY A 189 -6.02 -15.68 8.04
CA GLY A 189 -6.10 -16.27 6.72
C GLY A 189 -7.22 -15.65 5.86
N ASP A 190 -7.80 -14.54 6.30
CA ASP A 190 -8.91 -13.87 5.62
C ASP A 190 -8.37 -12.86 4.61
N LEU A 191 -8.35 -13.28 3.34
CA LEU A 191 -7.95 -12.42 2.22
C LEU A 191 -9.07 -11.46 1.77
N GLY A 192 -10.29 -11.56 2.31
CA GLY A 192 -11.43 -10.74 1.89
C GLY A 192 -11.14 -9.23 1.92
N PRO A 193 -10.72 -8.67 3.07
CA PRO A 193 -10.40 -7.25 3.20
C PRO A 193 -9.30 -6.78 2.24
N LEU A 194 -8.26 -7.60 2.05
CA LEU A 194 -7.14 -7.27 1.17
C LEU A 194 -7.55 -7.34 -0.31
N ARG A 195 -8.35 -8.33 -0.70
CA ARG A 195 -8.91 -8.45 -2.05
C ARG A 195 -9.81 -7.26 -2.38
N ARG A 196 -10.73 -6.91 -1.47
CA ARG A 196 -11.57 -5.72 -1.61
C ARG A 196 -10.72 -4.47 -1.85
N MET A 197 -9.70 -4.27 -1.01
CA MET A 197 -8.78 -3.14 -1.15
C MET A 197 -8.09 -3.10 -2.52
N PHE A 198 -7.59 -4.23 -3.01
CA PHE A 198 -6.96 -4.31 -4.34
C PHE A 198 -7.94 -4.05 -5.48
N ILE A 199 -9.18 -4.55 -5.38
CA ILE A 199 -10.24 -4.29 -6.37
C ILE A 199 -10.52 -2.78 -6.43
N GLU A 200 -10.56 -2.11 -5.28
CA GLU A 200 -10.77 -0.66 -5.19
C GLU A 200 -9.66 0.13 -5.87
N ILE A 201 -8.40 -0.16 -5.56
CA ILE A 201 -7.27 0.61 -6.11
C ILE A 201 -6.92 0.26 -7.55
N ALA A 202 -7.49 -0.82 -8.07
CA ALA A 202 -7.40 -1.16 -9.49
C ALA A 202 -8.44 -0.42 -10.33
N ASP A 203 -9.55 0.03 -9.73
CA ASP A 203 -10.68 0.63 -10.42
C ASP A 203 -10.56 2.17 -10.47
N PRO A 204 -10.42 2.79 -11.67
CA PRO A 204 -10.26 4.23 -11.80
C PRO A 204 -11.42 5.06 -11.23
N GLU A 205 -12.66 4.56 -11.24
CA GLU A 205 -13.79 5.28 -10.62
C GLU A 205 -13.68 5.28 -9.11
N ARG A 206 -13.33 4.13 -8.52
CA ARG A 206 -13.18 3.97 -7.06
C ARG A 206 -11.97 4.73 -6.54
N VAL A 207 -10.86 4.73 -7.29
CA VAL A 207 -9.68 5.56 -7.01
C VAL A 207 -10.07 7.04 -6.96
N ARG A 208 -10.77 7.57 -7.97
CA ARG A 208 -11.20 8.99 -7.98
C ARG A 208 -12.11 9.33 -6.80
N ALA A 209 -12.99 8.40 -6.41
CA ALA A 209 -13.86 8.58 -5.26
C ALA A 209 -13.06 8.71 -3.95
N LEU A 210 -12.04 7.85 -3.78
CA LEU A 210 -11.13 7.90 -2.63
C LEU A 210 -10.25 9.16 -2.64
N GLU A 211 -9.66 9.54 -3.78
CA GLU A 211 -8.88 10.78 -3.92
C GLU A 211 -9.71 12.01 -3.52
N THR A 212 -10.97 12.05 -3.95
CA THR A 212 -11.90 13.15 -3.62
C THR A 212 -12.18 13.21 -2.10
N ALA A 213 -12.37 12.05 -1.48
CA ALA A 213 -12.59 11.97 -0.04
C ALA A 213 -11.34 12.38 0.76
N GLN A 214 -10.16 11.95 0.35
CA GLN A 214 -8.88 12.37 0.95
C GLN A 214 -8.70 13.88 0.90
N ASP A 215 -8.91 14.48 -0.27
CA ASP A 215 -8.79 15.93 -0.47
C ASP A 215 -9.81 16.71 0.37
N ALA A 216 -11.03 16.18 0.52
CA ALA A 216 -12.05 16.77 1.38
C ALA A 216 -11.62 16.73 2.86
N ILE A 217 -11.19 15.57 3.37
CA ILE A 217 -10.78 15.39 4.77
C ILE A 217 -9.59 16.32 5.09
N GLU A 218 -8.58 16.37 4.22
CA GLU A 218 -7.39 17.18 4.46
C GLU A 218 -7.71 18.68 4.39
N ARG A 219 -8.62 19.11 3.51
CA ARG A 219 -9.03 20.51 3.41
C ARG A 219 -9.77 21.02 4.64
N PHE A 220 -10.56 20.16 5.29
CA PHE A 220 -11.32 20.51 6.49
C PHE A 220 -10.56 20.22 7.79
N ARG A 221 -9.32 19.74 7.69
CA ARG A 221 -8.45 19.53 8.84
C ARG A 221 -8.02 20.86 9.45
N PRO A 222 -8.28 21.11 10.74
CA PRO A 222 -7.85 22.35 11.38
C PRO A 222 -6.32 22.41 11.43
N VAL A 223 -5.73 23.45 10.84
CA VAL A 223 -4.27 23.70 10.81
C VAL A 223 -3.65 23.71 12.22
N GLN A 224 -4.46 24.04 13.23
CA GLN A 224 -4.04 24.21 14.62
C GLN A 224 -4.26 22.97 15.50
N ALA A 225 -4.82 21.88 14.94
CA ALA A 225 -5.09 20.64 15.67
C ALA A 225 -4.36 19.44 15.03
N PRO A 226 -3.02 19.38 15.12
CA PRO A 226 -2.22 18.29 14.56
C PRO A 226 -2.53 16.91 15.17
N HIS A 227 -3.24 16.89 16.30
CA HIS A 227 -3.75 15.68 16.97
C HIS A 227 -5.04 15.12 16.34
N VAL A 228 -5.67 15.82 15.38
CA VAL A 228 -6.76 15.26 14.58
C VAL A 228 -6.18 14.28 13.57
N THR A 229 -6.62 13.03 13.66
CA THR A 229 -6.18 11.92 12.80
C THR A 229 -6.20 12.30 11.33
N ALA A 230 -5.07 12.06 10.63
CA ALA A 230 -4.99 12.26 9.18
C ALA A 230 -5.98 11.34 8.48
N TRP A 231 -6.33 11.66 7.24
CA TRP A 231 -7.06 10.68 6.40
C TRP A 231 -6.35 9.31 6.42
N ASP A 232 -5.02 9.32 6.50
CA ASP A 232 -4.16 8.13 6.55
C ASP A 232 -4.34 7.28 7.83
N GLY A 233 -4.76 7.89 8.94
CA GLY A 233 -5.07 7.18 10.18
C GLY A 233 -6.54 6.74 10.30
N ILE A 234 -7.35 6.91 9.24
CA ILE A 234 -8.77 6.56 9.23
C ILE A 234 -8.98 5.41 8.26
N TYR A 235 -9.75 4.38 8.65
CA TYR A 235 -10.17 3.35 7.69
C TYR A 235 -11.07 3.99 6.62
N MET A 236 -10.65 3.93 5.35
CA MET A 236 -11.39 4.51 4.22
C MET A 236 -11.65 3.47 3.14
N ALA A 237 -12.92 3.29 2.76
CA ALA A 237 -13.28 2.37 1.68
C ALA A 237 -14.48 2.86 0.87
N THR A 238 -14.54 2.47 -0.39
CA THR A 238 -15.76 2.64 -1.19
C THR A 238 -16.78 1.56 -0.86
N THR A 239 -18.06 1.86 -1.06
CA THR A 239 -19.15 0.89 -0.91
C THR A 239 -18.97 -0.34 -1.81
N GLU A 240 -19.44 -1.49 -1.33
CA GLU A 240 -19.54 -2.73 -2.11
C GLU A 240 -20.98 -2.92 -2.60
N PRO A 241 -21.18 -3.43 -3.82
CA PRO A 241 -22.51 -3.67 -4.38
C PRO A 241 -23.36 -4.55 -3.46
N HIS A 242 -24.64 -4.19 -3.33
CA HIS A 242 -25.65 -4.93 -2.56
C HIS A 242 -25.40 -5.00 -1.05
N GLN A 243 -24.40 -4.29 -0.52
CA GLN A 243 -24.24 -4.12 0.91
C GLN A 243 -25.07 -2.96 1.44
N GLU A 244 -25.60 -3.14 2.64
CA GLU A 244 -26.26 -2.11 3.41
C GLU A 244 -25.24 -1.40 4.30
N TYR A 245 -25.34 -0.08 4.38
CA TYR A 245 -24.51 0.77 5.21
C TYR A 245 -25.40 1.66 6.08
N GLU A 246 -24.94 1.91 7.31
CA GLU A 246 -25.55 2.86 8.24
C GLU A 246 -24.49 3.77 8.84
N GLY A 247 -24.81 5.05 9.00
CA GLY A 247 -23.94 6.00 9.69
C GLY A 247 -24.41 7.43 9.55
N ARG A 248 -23.55 8.38 9.93
CA ARG A 248 -23.80 9.82 9.79
C ARG A 248 -23.38 10.28 8.40
N PHE A 249 -24.28 10.94 7.68
CA PHE A 249 -23.97 11.58 6.41
C PHE A 249 -23.04 12.77 6.65
N ALA A 250 -21.79 12.70 6.17
CA ALA A 250 -20.81 13.77 6.35
C ALA A 250 -20.96 14.87 5.29
N GLY A 251 -21.29 14.48 4.06
CA GLY A 251 -21.50 15.40 2.94
C GLY A 251 -21.34 14.71 1.59
N ALA A 252 -21.61 15.46 0.51
CA ALA A 252 -21.47 14.99 -0.86
C ALA A 252 -20.53 15.89 -1.69
N ALA A 253 -19.80 15.27 -2.62
CA ALA A 253 -18.91 15.92 -3.55
C ALA A 253 -19.01 15.25 -4.93
N GLY A 254 -19.49 15.98 -5.93
CA GLY A 254 -19.67 15.45 -7.29
C GLY A 254 -20.72 14.33 -7.33
N GLN A 255 -20.32 13.13 -7.71
CA GLN A 255 -21.19 11.94 -7.76
C GLN A 255 -21.07 11.06 -6.50
N HIS A 256 -20.25 11.45 -5.54
CA HIS A 256 -19.93 10.66 -4.36
C HIS A 256 -20.40 11.36 -3.08
N PHE A 257 -20.59 10.56 -2.03
CA PHE A 257 -20.83 11.06 -0.69
C PHE A 257 -20.05 10.25 0.34
N MET A 258 -19.86 10.84 1.51
CA MET A 258 -19.21 10.19 2.64
C MET A 258 -20.23 9.92 3.74
N VAL A 259 -20.21 8.69 4.25
CA VAL A 259 -20.89 8.30 5.49
C VAL A 259 -19.84 7.87 6.50
N GLN A 260 -20.03 8.27 7.75
CA GLN A 260 -19.20 7.86 8.88
C GLN A 260 -20.02 6.91 9.76
N PRO A 261 -19.74 5.60 9.73
CA PRO A 261 -20.30 4.65 10.69
C PRO A 261 -19.83 4.95 12.12
N ASP A 262 -20.45 4.29 13.10
CA ASP A 262 -20.16 4.54 14.53
C ASP A 262 -18.74 4.09 14.94
N ASP A 263 -18.08 3.25 14.14
CA ASP A 263 -16.68 2.83 14.34
C ASP A 263 -15.65 3.89 13.89
N GLY A 264 -16.11 5.03 13.37
CA GLY A 264 -15.26 6.15 12.95
C GLY A 264 -14.65 5.99 11.56
N SER A 265 -14.91 4.88 10.86
CA SER A 265 -14.49 4.69 9.46
C SER A 265 -15.18 5.69 8.53
N ILE A 266 -14.65 5.83 7.30
CA ILE A 266 -15.27 6.64 6.25
C ILE A 266 -15.58 5.73 5.08
N ILE A 267 -16.87 5.64 4.75
CA ILE A 267 -17.36 4.87 3.62
C ILE A 267 -17.83 5.83 2.52
N ILE A 268 -17.29 5.64 1.30
CA ILE A 268 -17.59 6.46 0.14
C ILE A 268 -18.66 5.77 -0.72
N GLY A 269 -19.86 6.34 -0.74
CA GLY A 269 -20.99 5.89 -1.55
C GLY A 269 -21.21 6.76 -2.79
N ARG A 270 -22.18 6.38 -3.65
CA ARG A 270 -22.60 7.19 -4.79
C ARG A 270 -23.92 7.89 -4.51
N ILE A 271 -24.07 9.15 -4.92
CA ILE A 271 -25.29 9.93 -4.63
C ILE A 271 -26.55 9.24 -5.15
N VAL A 272 -26.44 8.47 -6.25
CA VAL A 272 -27.55 7.66 -6.79
C VAL A 272 -28.06 6.58 -5.83
N ASP A 273 -27.36 6.28 -4.74
CA ASP A 273 -27.80 5.35 -3.69
C ASP A 273 -28.58 6.05 -2.57
N LEU A 274 -28.65 7.39 -2.59
CA LEU A 274 -29.39 8.19 -1.61
C LEU A 274 -30.80 8.58 -2.10
N PRO A 275 -31.69 9.00 -1.18
CA PRO A 275 -32.92 9.73 -1.52
C PRO A 275 -32.63 11.07 -2.23
N ASP A 276 -33.61 11.55 -3.00
CA ASP A 276 -33.59 12.88 -3.62
C ASP A 276 -34.71 13.75 -3.00
N PRO A 277 -34.39 14.85 -2.30
CA PRO A 277 -33.06 15.44 -2.12
C PRO A 277 -32.16 14.67 -1.13
N PRO A 278 -30.82 14.83 -1.21
CA PRO A 278 -29.89 14.22 -0.27
C PRO A 278 -30.15 14.66 1.19
N PRO A 279 -29.83 13.81 2.17
CA PRO A 279 -29.95 14.14 3.59
C PRO A 279 -29.06 15.33 4.01
N ASN A 280 -29.44 16.01 5.09
CA ASN A 280 -28.62 17.06 5.68
C ASN A 280 -27.35 16.48 6.34
N SER A 281 -26.24 17.24 6.33
CA SER A 281 -25.01 16.85 7.05
C SER A 281 -25.30 16.57 8.53
N GLY A 282 -24.74 15.48 9.05
CA GLY A 282 -24.96 14.99 10.41
C GLY A 282 -26.18 14.06 10.57
N ALA A 283 -27.07 13.98 9.57
CA ALA A 283 -28.22 13.07 9.61
C ALA A 283 -27.77 11.61 9.64
N ARG A 284 -28.49 10.79 10.42
CA ARG A 284 -28.27 9.33 10.42
C ARG A 284 -29.03 8.73 9.24
N ILE A 285 -28.31 7.98 8.40
CA ILE A 285 -28.82 7.41 7.16
C ILE A 285 -28.56 5.92 7.12
N ARG A 286 -29.44 5.19 6.45
CA ARG A 286 -29.27 3.79 6.06
C ARG A 286 -29.57 3.66 4.58
N PHE A 287 -28.70 2.99 3.83
CA PHE A 287 -28.87 2.81 2.39
C PHE A 287 -28.23 1.51 1.91
N THR A 288 -28.72 0.97 0.80
CA THR A 288 -28.11 -0.17 0.10
C THR A 288 -27.36 0.35 -1.12
N ALA A 289 -26.10 -0.01 -1.28
CA ALA A 289 -25.34 0.35 -2.47
C ALA A 289 -25.87 -0.43 -3.67
N ARG A 290 -26.54 0.24 -4.62
CA ARG A 290 -27.31 -0.42 -5.69
C ARG A 290 -26.47 -0.87 -6.88
N SER A 291 -25.21 -0.48 -6.92
CA SER A 291 -24.43 -0.47 -8.15
C SER A 291 -22.97 -0.81 -7.96
N GLU A 292 -22.42 -1.48 -8.96
CA GLU A 292 -20.99 -1.57 -9.15
C GLU A 292 -20.43 -0.19 -9.52
N LEU A 293 -19.67 0.44 -8.60
CA LEU A 293 -18.68 1.44 -8.99
C LEU A 293 -17.76 0.77 -10.03
N GLY A 294 -17.77 1.23 -11.29
CA GLY A 294 -16.89 0.71 -12.34
C GLY A 294 -17.49 -0.07 -13.52
N ARG A 295 -18.82 -0.31 -13.60
CA ARG A 295 -19.48 -0.86 -14.82
C ARG A 295 -20.21 0.22 -15.63
N GLY A 296 -19.47 1.22 -16.11
CA GLY A 296 -19.94 2.10 -17.19
C GLY A 296 -19.87 1.39 -18.55
N HIS A 297 -20.90 1.56 -19.38
CA HIS A 297 -21.01 1.03 -20.75
C HIS A 297 -19.70 1.18 -21.57
N PHE A 298 -19.15 0.06 -22.05
CA PHE A 298 -18.10 0.08 -23.08
C PHE A 298 -18.69 0.50 -24.43
N ALA A 299 -18.75 1.81 -24.68
CA ALA A 299 -18.82 2.32 -26.04
C ALA A 299 -17.43 2.20 -26.67
N ARG A 300 -17.28 1.29 -27.64
CA ARG A 300 -16.09 1.19 -28.50
C ARG A 300 -15.81 2.54 -29.16
N THR A 301 -14.75 3.23 -28.77
CA THR A 301 -14.13 4.28 -29.59
C THR A 301 -12.66 3.98 -29.85
N SER A 302 -12.39 3.88 -31.14
CA SER A 302 -11.14 3.87 -31.90
C SER A 302 -9.79 3.95 -31.18
N ARG A 303 -8.90 3.02 -31.58
CA ARG A 303 -7.45 3.03 -31.43
C ARG A 303 -6.84 4.43 -31.58
N SER A 304 -6.24 4.93 -30.50
CA SER A 304 -5.20 5.96 -30.55
C SER A 304 -3.96 5.45 -29.80
N ARG A 305 -2.81 5.49 -30.48
CA ARG A 305 -1.48 5.10 -29.98
C ARG A 305 -1.18 5.68 -28.59
N PRO A 306 -0.42 4.97 -27.73
CA PRO A 306 -0.05 5.50 -26.42
C PRO A 306 0.87 6.72 -26.62
N ARG A 307 0.35 7.91 -26.34
CA ARG A 307 1.21 9.09 -26.11
C ARG A 307 1.81 8.91 -24.72
N CYS A 308 3.13 8.87 -24.67
CA CYS A 308 3.92 9.10 -23.47
C CYS A 308 3.42 10.41 -22.84
N ARG A 309 2.60 10.33 -21.80
CA ARG A 309 2.30 11.46 -20.92
C ARG A 309 3.35 11.40 -19.83
N THR A 310 4.32 12.30 -19.91
CA THR A 310 5.11 12.73 -18.76
C THR A 310 4.13 13.17 -17.67
N ARG A 311 3.88 12.30 -16.68
CA ARG A 311 3.10 12.65 -15.49
C ARG A 311 4.00 13.51 -14.60
N ASN A 312 4.08 14.82 -14.89
CA ASN A 312 4.37 15.81 -13.87
C ASN A 312 3.12 15.92 -12.96
N ARG A 313 2.88 14.91 -12.14
CA ARG A 313 2.08 15.06 -10.91
C ARG A 313 3.10 15.28 -9.79
N PRO A 314 2.93 16.29 -8.93
CA PRO A 314 3.77 16.39 -7.73
C PRO A 314 3.64 15.07 -6.97
N VAL A 315 4.76 14.56 -6.45
CA VAL A 315 4.78 13.46 -5.49
C VAL A 315 3.95 13.92 -4.30
N ARG A 316 2.63 13.67 -4.35
CA ARG A 316 1.75 13.88 -3.20
C ARG A 316 2.30 12.98 -2.12
N ASN A 317 2.40 13.55 -0.92
CA ASN A 317 2.95 12.95 0.29
C ASN A 317 2.34 11.54 0.50
N GLN A 318 2.95 10.53 -0.12
CA GLN A 318 2.64 9.14 0.17
C GLN A 318 3.19 8.96 1.57
N ASN A 319 2.32 8.93 2.58
CA ASN A 319 2.77 8.63 3.93
C ASN A 319 3.37 7.22 3.87
N PRO A 320 4.71 7.04 3.95
CA PRO A 320 5.34 5.75 3.72
C PRO A 320 5.08 4.78 4.89
N ASP A 321 4.51 5.28 5.99
CA ASP A 321 4.60 4.71 7.33
C ASP A 321 3.48 3.74 7.73
N GLY A 322 2.49 3.51 6.86
CA GLY A 322 1.35 2.63 7.14
C GLY A 322 1.62 1.14 7.31
N CYS A 323 2.87 0.72 7.52
CA CYS A 323 3.25 -0.67 7.78
C CYS A 323 4.31 -0.81 8.88
N ARG A 324 4.41 0.12 9.83
CA ARG A 324 5.29 -0.06 11.01
C ARG A 324 4.48 -0.61 12.18
N ALA A 325 4.50 -1.94 12.35
CA ALA A 325 4.22 -2.52 13.66
C ALA A 325 5.53 -2.52 14.47
N PRO A 326 5.52 -2.27 15.78
CA PRO A 326 6.69 -2.51 16.61
C PRO A 326 7.03 -4.00 16.58
N TYR A 327 8.13 -4.36 15.92
CA TYR A 327 8.67 -5.72 15.90
C TYR A 327 9.71 -5.88 16.99
N ARG A 328 9.76 -7.07 17.62
CA ARG A 328 10.84 -7.48 18.52
C ARG A 328 11.69 -8.55 17.82
#